data_AF-E6UYW1-F1
#
_entry.id   AF-E6UYW1-F1
#
_cell.length_a   1.000
_cell.length_b   1.000
_cell.length_c   1.000
_cell.angle_alpha   90.00
_cell.angle_beta   90.00
_cell.angle_gamma   90.00
#
_symmetry.space_group_name_H-M   'P 1'
#
loop_
_entity.id
_entity.type
_entity.pdbx_description
1 polymer ?
#
loop_
_entity_poly.entity_id
_entity_poly.type
_entity_poly.pdbx_seq_one_letter_code
_entity_poly.pdbx_strand_id
1 'polypeptide(L)'
;MNTATLSTTAPVRFEPSVETVADDELQTQSELVATLLGMSRTMADHTGHAARSVHAKSHGLLHGELRVQGGLPEPLAQGLFAAPGRHAVVMRLSTPPAEMLDDRVSLPRGMALKVMDVEGERVEGSEAYTTQDFLFVDGPVFPAPDAKGFLKSLKLLAGTTDKAPNAKRVLSSVLQGVEKAVEAVGGQSGTLIAMGGHPEVHPLGATFFTQVPLRYGNYIAKLQLVPVSSNLVALEGQPIDLDGKPDGTREAVMDVVRQEPAEWELRVQLCVDLERMPVEDASVEWPQDLSPFLPVARITTTPQAGWSDALSREIDDGMSFNPWHALAAHRPLGNVMRARKPAYAASSNYRSERNGCPLHR
;
A
#
# COMPACT_ATOMS: atom_id res chain seq x y z
N MET A 1 9.96 -8.13 26.62
CA MET A 1 10.19 -9.13 25.55
C MET A 1 8.90 -9.90 25.38
N ASN A 2 8.07 -9.54 24.41
CA ASN A 2 6.92 -10.36 24.04
C ASN A 2 7.47 -11.54 23.22
N THR A 3 7.43 -12.74 23.77
CA THR A 3 7.66 -13.96 22.98
C THR A 3 6.51 -14.11 22.00
N ALA A 4 6.74 -13.66 20.77
CA ALA A 4 5.86 -13.92 19.63
C ALA A 4 5.71 -15.44 19.48
N THR A 5 4.54 -15.97 19.81
CA THR A 5 4.24 -17.39 19.65
C THR A 5 3.75 -17.65 18.23
N LEU A 6 4.49 -18.50 17.50
CA LEU A 6 4.06 -19.05 16.21
C LEU A 6 2.77 -19.85 16.37
N SER A 7 1.99 -19.95 15.29
CA SER A 7 0.86 -20.89 15.21
C SER A 7 1.36 -22.32 15.48
N THR A 8 0.51 -23.17 16.04
CA THR A 8 0.80 -24.60 16.21
C THR A 8 0.86 -25.33 14.87
N THR A 9 0.26 -24.76 13.82
CA THR A 9 0.29 -25.29 12.46
C THR A 9 1.56 -24.81 11.75
N ALA A 10 2.28 -25.74 11.12
CA ALA A 10 3.50 -25.43 10.38
C ALA A 10 3.20 -24.53 9.16
N PRO A 11 4.00 -23.48 8.91
CA PRO A 11 3.88 -22.66 7.71
C PRO A 11 4.04 -23.46 6.42
N VAL A 12 3.23 -23.13 5.42
CA VAL A 12 3.32 -23.68 4.07
C VAL A 12 4.61 -23.21 3.43
N ARG A 13 5.41 -24.16 2.95
CA ARG A 13 6.61 -23.84 2.18
C ARG A 13 6.24 -23.34 0.79
N PHE A 14 6.97 -22.34 0.32
CA PHE A 14 6.79 -21.82 -1.03
C PHE A 14 7.24 -22.85 -2.06
N GLU A 15 6.37 -23.13 -3.02
CA GLU A 15 6.67 -23.82 -4.25
C GLU A 15 6.02 -23.05 -5.43
N PRO A 16 6.60 -23.04 -6.63
CA PRO A 16 6.02 -22.29 -7.76
C PRO A 16 4.58 -22.68 -8.13
N SER A 17 4.16 -23.90 -7.78
CA SER A 17 2.81 -24.45 -8.02
C SER A 17 1.69 -23.77 -7.23
N VAL A 18 2.01 -22.93 -6.23
CA VAL A 18 1.00 -22.16 -5.48
C VAL A 18 0.38 -21.03 -6.30
N GLU A 19 1.00 -20.65 -7.42
CA GLU A 19 0.45 -19.69 -8.37
C GLU A 19 -0.18 -20.43 -9.56
N THR A 20 -1.30 -19.91 -10.03
CA THR A 20 -1.95 -20.36 -11.27
C THR A 20 -2.14 -19.16 -12.17
N VAL A 21 -1.60 -19.25 -13.39
CA VAL A 21 -1.71 -18.17 -14.39
C VAL A 21 -2.91 -18.45 -15.28
N ALA A 22 -3.90 -17.56 -15.28
CA ALA A 22 -5.05 -17.67 -16.18
C ALA A 22 -4.69 -17.26 -17.63
N ASP A 23 -5.33 -17.88 -18.61
CA ASP A 23 -5.04 -17.66 -20.04
C ASP A 23 -5.22 -16.20 -20.49
N ASP A 24 -6.12 -15.46 -19.84
CA ASP A 24 -6.46 -14.07 -20.16
C ASP A 24 -5.70 -13.04 -19.31
N GLU A 25 -4.71 -13.46 -18.51
CA GLU A 25 -3.96 -12.53 -17.65
C GLU A 25 -3.22 -11.47 -18.46
N LEU A 26 -2.49 -11.85 -19.52
CA LEU A 26 -1.73 -10.89 -20.33
C LEU A 26 -2.62 -9.84 -20.99
N GLN A 27 -3.82 -10.23 -21.44
CA GLN A 27 -4.80 -9.30 -21.96
C GLN A 27 -5.27 -8.35 -20.85
N THR A 28 -5.66 -8.90 -19.69
CA THR A 28 -6.11 -8.11 -18.53
C THR A 28 -5.05 -7.10 -18.09
N GLN A 29 -3.78 -7.52 -18.02
CA GLN A 29 -2.65 -6.66 -17.68
C GLN A 29 -2.49 -5.51 -18.69
N SER A 30 -2.56 -5.81 -19.98
CA SER A 30 -2.45 -4.82 -21.06
C SER A 30 -3.59 -3.78 -21.00
N GLU A 31 -4.82 -4.23 -20.79
CA GLU A 31 -5.98 -3.35 -20.66
C GLU A 31 -5.91 -2.49 -19.39
N LEU A 32 -5.41 -3.03 -18.29
CA LEU A 32 -5.22 -2.32 -17.03
C LEU A 32 -4.17 -1.22 -17.17
N VAL A 33 -3.02 -1.54 -17.77
CA VAL A 33 -1.97 -0.55 -18.09
C VAL A 33 -2.53 0.56 -18.97
N ALA A 34 -3.25 0.22 -20.04
CA ALA A 34 -3.83 1.20 -20.95
C ALA A 34 -4.84 2.12 -20.24
N THR A 35 -5.69 1.55 -19.39
CA THR A 35 -6.70 2.32 -18.63
C THR A 35 -6.04 3.30 -17.67
N LEU A 36 -5.08 2.82 -16.86
CA LEU A 36 -4.37 3.63 -15.88
C LEU A 36 -3.54 4.74 -16.54
N LEU A 37 -2.84 4.43 -17.63
CA LEU A 37 -2.10 5.44 -18.40
C LEU A 37 -3.03 6.46 -19.07
N GLY A 38 -4.20 6.03 -19.55
CA GLY A 38 -5.22 6.93 -20.07
C GLY A 38 -5.61 7.98 -19.04
N MET A 39 -5.95 7.54 -17.82
CA MET A 39 -6.27 8.43 -16.69
C MET A 39 -5.10 9.36 -16.34
N SER A 40 -3.86 8.84 -16.28
CA SER A 40 -2.67 9.66 -16.06
C SER A 40 -2.46 10.73 -17.11
N ARG A 41 -2.67 10.40 -18.40
CA ARG A 41 -2.51 11.34 -19.52
C ARG A 41 -3.53 12.46 -19.45
N THR A 42 -4.81 12.11 -19.25
CA THR A 42 -5.87 13.10 -19.06
C THR A 42 -5.54 14.06 -17.93
N MET A 43 -5.07 13.55 -16.79
CA MET A 43 -4.69 14.40 -15.67
C MET A 43 -3.47 15.26 -15.98
N ALA A 44 -2.42 14.70 -16.59
CA ALA A 44 -1.22 15.45 -16.95
C ALA A 44 -1.49 16.54 -18.00
N ASP A 45 -2.43 16.32 -18.92
CA ASP A 45 -2.85 17.32 -19.90
C ASP A 45 -3.65 18.45 -19.22
N HIS A 46 -4.43 18.15 -18.18
CA HIS A 46 -5.17 19.16 -17.42
C HIS A 46 -4.31 19.95 -16.42
N THR A 47 -3.34 19.30 -15.78
CA THR A 47 -2.54 19.90 -14.68
C THR A 47 -1.19 20.42 -15.15
N GLY A 48 -0.72 19.98 -16.33
CA GLY A 48 0.65 20.23 -16.80
C GLY A 48 1.71 19.35 -16.13
N HIS A 49 1.33 18.40 -15.27
CA HIS A 49 2.26 17.55 -14.51
C HIS A 49 1.78 16.09 -14.46
N ALA A 50 2.65 15.14 -14.82
CA ALA A 50 2.32 13.72 -14.70
C ALA A 50 2.48 13.25 -13.24
N ALA A 51 1.35 13.12 -12.54
CA ALA A 51 1.27 12.46 -11.25
C ALA A 51 1.18 10.93 -11.40
N ARG A 52 1.17 10.22 -10.27
CA ARG A 52 0.97 8.75 -10.24
C ARG A 52 -0.43 8.38 -10.76
N SER A 53 -0.54 7.24 -11.45
CA SER A 53 -1.80 6.79 -12.08
C SER A 53 -2.91 6.45 -11.10
N VAL A 54 -2.52 6.14 -9.87
CA VAL A 54 -3.34 6.06 -8.67
C VAL A 54 -2.45 6.55 -7.53
N HIS A 55 -3.01 6.92 -6.40
CA HIS A 55 -2.25 7.47 -5.27
C HIS A 55 -1.56 8.80 -5.59
N ALA A 56 -2.20 9.67 -6.38
CA ALA A 56 -1.59 10.92 -6.85
C ALA A 56 -1.28 11.88 -5.69
N LYS A 57 -2.22 12.06 -4.76
CA LYS A 57 -2.05 12.96 -3.61
C LYS A 57 -1.30 12.28 -2.46
N SER A 58 -0.27 12.94 -1.96
CA SER A 58 0.46 12.56 -0.75
C SER A 58 0.02 13.37 0.46
N HIS A 59 0.04 12.70 1.62
CA HIS A 59 -0.33 13.24 2.93
C HIS A 59 0.82 13.20 3.93
N GLY A 60 1.83 12.38 3.68
CA GLY A 60 3.03 12.27 4.51
C GLY A 60 4.17 11.68 3.69
N LEU A 61 5.33 12.30 3.80
CA LEU A 61 6.57 11.98 3.11
C LEU A 61 7.66 11.94 4.18
N LEU A 62 8.01 10.73 4.62
CA LEU A 62 8.81 10.53 5.83
C LEU A 62 10.10 9.79 5.52
N HIS A 63 11.19 10.23 6.13
CA HIS A 63 12.41 9.46 6.25
C HIS A 63 12.48 8.80 7.63
N GLY A 64 13.02 7.60 7.71
CA GLY A 64 13.19 6.88 8.96
C GLY A 64 14.29 5.82 8.89
N GLU A 65 14.34 5.01 9.94
CA GLU A 65 15.20 3.83 10.01
C GLU A 65 14.35 2.60 10.30
N LEU A 66 14.54 1.54 9.53
CA LEU A 66 14.04 0.20 9.83
C LEU A 66 15.13 -0.59 10.53
N ARG A 67 14.80 -1.17 11.68
CA ARG A 67 15.63 -2.09 12.44
C ARG A 67 15.03 -3.49 12.43
N VAL A 68 15.71 -4.44 11.80
CA VAL A 68 15.34 -5.87 11.84
C VAL A 68 15.63 -6.43 13.23
N GLN A 69 14.69 -7.18 13.78
CA GLN A 69 14.81 -7.78 15.10
C GLN A 69 15.81 -8.95 15.09
N GLY A 70 16.56 -9.11 16.19
CA GLY A 70 17.44 -10.25 16.39
C GLY A 70 16.73 -11.41 17.07
N GLY A 71 17.21 -12.64 16.85
CA GLY A 71 16.67 -13.83 17.51
C GLY A 71 15.28 -14.25 17.00
N LEU A 72 14.91 -13.83 15.79
CA LEU A 72 13.70 -14.31 15.13
C LEU A 72 13.78 -15.83 14.91
N PRO A 73 12.70 -16.60 15.15
CA PRO A 73 12.65 -18.01 14.78
C PRO A 73 12.79 -18.16 13.26
N GLU A 74 13.29 -19.31 12.80
CA GLU A 74 13.60 -19.54 11.37
C GLU A 74 12.47 -19.11 10.42
N PRO A 75 11.18 -19.44 10.67
CA PRO A 75 10.12 -19.05 9.74
C PRO A 75 9.93 -17.53 9.59
N LEU A 76 10.34 -16.74 10.58
CA LEU A 76 10.30 -15.28 10.56
C LEU A 76 11.63 -14.66 10.08
N ALA A 77 12.75 -15.39 10.20
CA ALA A 77 14.07 -14.93 9.81
C ALA A 77 14.37 -15.22 8.32
N GLN A 78 13.68 -14.55 7.39
CA GLN A 78 13.79 -14.82 5.95
C GLN A 78 14.07 -13.54 5.13
N GLY A 79 14.82 -13.69 4.03
CA GLY A 79 15.14 -12.58 3.12
C GLY A 79 15.76 -11.38 3.83
N LEU A 80 15.19 -10.19 3.63
CA LEU A 80 15.53 -8.95 4.35
C LEU A 80 15.57 -9.14 5.89
N PHE A 81 14.77 -10.05 6.45
CA PHE A 81 14.65 -10.27 7.89
C PHE A 81 15.53 -11.42 8.41
N ALA A 82 16.39 -12.01 7.56
CA ALA A 82 17.22 -13.16 7.92
C ALA A 82 18.29 -12.84 8.97
N ALA A 83 18.74 -11.59 9.05
CA ALA A 83 19.72 -11.13 10.02
C ALA A 83 19.31 -9.77 10.61
N PRO A 84 19.60 -9.50 11.89
CA PRO A 84 19.41 -8.18 12.46
C PRO A 84 20.27 -7.14 11.73
N GLY A 85 19.68 -5.98 11.46
CA GLY A 85 20.29 -4.92 10.64
C GLY A 85 19.52 -3.61 10.76
N ARG A 86 20.12 -2.53 10.24
CA ARG A 86 19.51 -1.20 10.17
C ARG A 86 19.54 -0.73 8.73
N HIS A 87 18.43 -0.18 8.26
CA HIS A 87 18.27 0.34 6.91
C HIS A 87 17.61 1.70 6.96
N ALA A 88 18.10 2.66 6.16
CA ALA A 88 17.33 3.86 5.91
C ALA A 88 16.03 3.48 5.19
N VAL A 89 14.94 4.18 5.50
CA VAL A 89 13.66 4.00 4.82
C VAL A 89 13.05 5.32 4.38
N VAL A 90 12.28 5.25 3.30
CA VAL A 90 11.37 6.32 2.86
C VAL A 90 9.95 5.78 2.93
N MET A 91 9.05 6.55 3.53
CA MET A 91 7.63 6.23 3.65
C MET A 91 6.78 7.29 2.97
N ARG A 92 5.72 6.85 2.29
CA ARG A 92 4.79 7.72 1.57
C ARG A 92 3.35 7.35 1.88
N LEU A 93 2.67 8.22 2.60
CA LEU A 93 1.24 8.16 2.86
C LEU A 93 0.47 8.89 1.75
N SER A 94 -0.60 8.28 1.23
CA SER A 94 -1.34 8.77 0.06
C SER A 94 -2.77 8.24 -0.03
N THR A 95 -3.58 8.76 -0.96
CA THR A 95 -4.95 8.29 -1.25
C THR A 95 -5.12 7.95 -2.73
N PRO A 96 -5.86 6.88 -3.10
CA PRO A 96 -5.78 6.18 -4.38
C PRO A 96 -6.28 6.84 -5.68
N PRO A 97 -6.97 7.99 -5.78
CA PRO A 97 -7.32 8.47 -7.12
C PRO A 97 -6.10 9.02 -7.86
N ALA A 98 -6.24 9.09 -9.19
CA ALA A 98 -5.29 9.78 -10.05
C ALA A 98 -5.37 11.30 -9.88
N GLU A 99 -6.50 11.80 -9.37
CA GLU A 99 -6.73 13.20 -9.07
C GLU A 99 -6.18 13.59 -7.70
N MET A 100 -5.66 14.82 -7.60
CA MET A 100 -5.41 15.47 -6.32
C MET A 100 -6.72 16.02 -5.78
N LEU A 101 -7.48 15.16 -5.11
CA LEU A 101 -8.78 15.53 -4.55
C LEU A 101 -8.65 16.34 -3.26
N ASP A 102 -9.73 17.04 -2.96
CA ASP A 102 -10.01 17.60 -1.64
C ASP A 102 -10.17 16.47 -0.62
N ASP A 103 -9.53 16.59 0.55
CA ASP A 103 -9.48 15.51 1.54
C ASP A 103 -10.84 15.12 2.11
N ARG A 104 -11.86 15.97 1.98
CA ARG A 104 -13.26 15.63 2.29
C ARG A 104 -13.80 14.46 1.48
N VAL A 105 -13.17 14.14 0.34
CA VAL A 105 -13.40 12.87 -0.35
C VAL A 105 -12.56 11.80 0.35
N SER A 106 -13.09 11.29 1.47
CA SER A 106 -12.37 10.34 2.30
C SER A 106 -12.29 8.96 1.64
N LEU A 107 -11.07 8.54 1.31
CA LEU A 107 -10.75 7.31 0.57
C LEU A 107 -9.79 6.45 1.38
N PRO A 108 -9.55 5.17 1.02
CA PRO A 108 -8.49 4.36 1.62
C PRO A 108 -7.12 5.03 1.60
N ARG A 109 -6.27 4.72 2.56
CA ARG A 109 -4.96 5.33 2.77
C ARG A 109 -3.93 4.28 2.39
N GLY A 110 -3.10 4.63 1.41
CA GLY A 110 -1.93 3.84 1.04
C GLY A 110 -0.72 4.30 1.82
N MET A 111 0.05 3.35 2.36
CA MET A 111 1.40 3.59 2.89
C MET A 111 2.39 2.81 2.03
N ALA A 112 3.28 3.49 1.33
CA ALA A 112 4.41 2.86 0.66
C ALA A 112 5.65 2.95 1.57
N LEU A 113 6.40 1.85 1.67
CA LEU A 113 7.66 1.75 2.39
C LEU A 113 8.73 1.33 1.39
N LYS A 114 9.81 2.11 1.28
CA LYS A 114 11.02 1.75 0.55
C LYS A 114 12.15 1.55 1.54
N VAL A 115 12.75 0.37 1.54
CA VAL A 115 13.91 0.03 2.37
C VAL A 115 15.17 0.13 1.52
N MET A 116 16.13 0.92 1.97
CA MET A 116 17.36 1.21 1.23
C MET A 116 18.45 0.17 1.51
N ASP A 117 19.37 0.03 0.55
CA ASP A 117 20.60 -0.76 0.65
C ASP A 117 20.36 -2.21 1.09
N VAL A 118 19.37 -2.84 0.45
CA VAL A 118 19.00 -4.24 0.64
C VAL A 118 19.72 -5.11 -0.37
N GLU A 119 20.73 -5.85 0.10
CA GLU A 119 21.52 -6.79 -0.70
C GLU A 119 20.82 -8.15 -0.86
N GLY A 120 21.13 -8.84 -1.95
CA GLY A 120 20.69 -10.21 -2.22
C GLY A 120 20.18 -10.40 -3.65
N GLU A 121 19.84 -11.65 -3.97
CA GLU A 121 19.27 -12.02 -5.27
C GLU A 121 17.97 -11.26 -5.51
N ARG A 122 17.80 -10.73 -6.73
CA ARG A 122 16.71 -9.85 -7.13
C ARG A 122 15.69 -10.58 -7.98
N VAL A 123 14.42 -10.16 -7.95
CA VAL A 123 13.45 -10.62 -8.93
C VAL A 123 13.78 -10.07 -10.32
N GLU A 124 13.40 -10.82 -11.36
CA GLU A 124 13.63 -10.44 -12.76
C GLU A 124 13.09 -9.02 -13.07
N GLY A 125 13.96 -8.18 -13.63
CA GLY A 125 13.67 -6.79 -13.98
C GLY A 125 13.95 -5.80 -12.84
N SER A 126 14.52 -6.26 -11.72
CA SER A 126 14.91 -5.41 -10.58
C SER A 126 16.39 -5.52 -10.18
N GLU A 127 17.21 -6.11 -11.04
CA GLU A 127 18.63 -6.43 -10.79
C GLU A 127 19.49 -5.19 -10.55
N ALA A 128 19.10 -4.05 -11.13
CA ALA A 128 19.80 -2.77 -10.97
C ALA A 128 19.45 -2.04 -9.65
N TYR A 129 18.48 -2.53 -8.88
CA TYR A 129 18.01 -1.88 -7.66
C TYR A 129 18.53 -2.57 -6.40
N THR A 130 18.89 -1.77 -5.41
CA THR A 130 19.29 -2.21 -4.06
C THR A 130 18.23 -1.84 -3.02
N THR A 131 16.96 -1.75 -3.42
CA THR A 131 15.84 -1.40 -2.53
C THR A 131 14.91 -2.58 -2.31
N GLN A 132 14.16 -2.60 -1.21
CA GLN A 132 12.99 -3.47 -1.03
C GLN A 132 11.78 -2.59 -0.77
N ASP A 133 10.83 -2.59 -1.70
CA ASP A 133 9.60 -1.81 -1.56
C ASP A 133 8.46 -2.72 -1.06
N PHE A 134 7.69 -2.23 -0.09
CA PHE A 134 6.45 -2.84 0.39
C PHE A 134 5.33 -1.81 0.31
N LEU A 135 4.22 -2.17 -0.33
CA LEU A 135 3.09 -1.27 -0.50
C LEU A 135 1.90 -1.78 0.30
N PHE A 136 1.36 -0.91 1.13
CA PHE A 136 0.29 -1.21 2.06
C PHE A 136 -0.93 -0.31 1.85
N VAL A 137 -2.08 -0.77 2.32
CA VAL A 137 -3.34 -0.03 2.38
C VAL A 137 -3.99 -0.26 3.74
N ASP A 138 -4.73 0.70 4.27
CA ASP A 138 -5.42 0.67 5.58
C ASP A 138 -6.67 -0.24 5.62
N GLY A 139 -6.61 -1.39 4.96
CA GLY A 139 -7.62 -2.44 5.05
C GLY A 139 -7.01 -3.82 4.75
N PRO A 140 -7.51 -4.92 5.36
CA PRO A 140 -6.82 -6.21 5.35
C PRO A 140 -6.86 -6.96 4.02
N VAL A 141 -7.78 -6.61 3.12
CA VAL A 141 -8.02 -7.31 1.84
C VAL A 141 -8.07 -6.37 0.66
N PHE A 142 -7.71 -6.89 -0.52
CA PHE A 142 -7.87 -6.15 -1.76
C PHE A 142 -9.36 -6.12 -2.14
N PRO A 143 -9.90 -5.01 -2.69
CA PRO A 143 -11.34 -4.88 -2.95
C PRO A 143 -11.85 -5.74 -4.12
N ALA A 144 -10.98 -6.55 -4.74
CA ALA A 144 -11.32 -7.48 -5.80
C ALA A 144 -10.58 -8.81 -5.59
N PRO A 145 -11.10 -9.94 -6.07
CA PRO A 145 -10.40 -11.21 -5.96
C PRO A 145 -9.13 -11.23 -6.82
N ASP A 146 -9.19 -10.66 -8.03
CA ASP A 146 -8.11 -10.69 -9.01
C ASP A 146 -8.01 -9.36 -9.80
N ALA A 147 -7.01 -9.27 -10.69
CA ALA A 147 -6.78 -8.08 -11.52
C ALA A 147 -7.92 -7.81 -12.51
N LYS A 148 -8.65 -8.85 -12.95
CA LYS A 148 -9.77 -8.71 -13.90
C LYS A 148 -10.99 -8.10 -13.21
N GLY A 149 -11.29 -8.52 -11.99
CA GLY A 149 -12.28 -7.93 -11.11
C GLY A 149 -11.96 -6.46 -10.82
N PHE A 150 -10.69 -6.16 -10.53
CA PHE A 150 -10.25 -4.78 -10.34
C PHE A 150 -10.40 -3.93 -11.61
N LEU A 151 -9.97 -4.44 -12.77
CA LEU A 151 -10.11 -3.76 -14.06
C LEU A 151 -11.58 -3.44 -14.38
N LYS A 152 -12.50 -4.37 -14.10
CA LYS A 152 -13.94 -4.15 -14.29
C LYS A 152 -14.44 -2.98 -13.45
N SER A 153 -14.08 -2.93 -12.16
CA SER A 153 -14.42 -1.83 -11.26
C SER A 153 -13.80 -0.50 -11.72
N LEU A 154 -12.54 -0.52 -12.15
CA LEU A 154 -11.83 0.66 -12.65
C LEU A 154 -12.49 1.24 -13.90
N LYS A 155 -12.87 0.40 -14.88
CA LYS A 155 -13.57 0.85 -16.10
C LYS A 155 -14.93 1.48 -15.79
N LEU A 156 -15.66 0.96 -14.81
CA LEU A 156 -16.92 1.55 -14.36
C LEU A 156 -16.68 2.95 -13.76
N LEU A 157 -15.68 3.10 -12.89
CA LEU A 157 -15.33 4.39 -12.29
C LEU A 157 -14.83 5.40 -13.33
N ALA A 158 -13.98 4.97 -14.26
CA ALA A 158 -13.49 5.82 -15.35
C ALA A 158 -14.65 6.35 -16.21
N GLY A 159 -15.58 5.47 -16.62
CA GLY A 159 -16.74 5.86 -17.43
C GLY A 159 -17.73 6.81 -16.73
N THR A 160 -17.71 6.87 -15.40
CA THR A 160 -18.49 7.85 -14.61
C THR A 160 -17.77 9.19 -14.40
N THR A 161 -16.43 9.18 -14.43
CA THR A 161 -15.58 10.36 -14.22
C THR A 161 -15.71 11.37 -15.35
N ASP A 162 -15.87 10.91 -16.60
CA ASP A 162 -16.00 11.75 -17.79
C ASP A 162 -17.29 12.61 -17.81
N LYS A 163 -18.24 12.39 -16.90
CA LYS A 163 -19.58 13.01 -17.00
C LYS A 163 -19.88 14.15 -16.00
N ALA A 164 -19.14 14.33 -14.90
CA ALA A 164 -19.25 15.51 -14.04
C ALA A 164 -18.29 15.48 -12.82
N PRO A 165 -17.30 16.37 -12.70
CA PRO A 165 -16.44 16.50 -11.51
C PRO A 165 -17.22 16.76 -10.21
N ASN A 166 -18.32 17.53 -10.30
CA ASN A 166 -19.18 17.85 -9.15
C ASN A 166 -20.02 16.66 -8.67
N ALA A 167 -20.21 15.62 -9.51
CA ALA A 167 -20.95 14.43 -9.12
C ALA A 167 -20.16 13.54 -8.15
N LYS A 168 -18.81 13.55 -8.19
CA LYS A 168 -17.98 12.73 -7.29
C LYS A 168 -18.13 13.14 -5.81
N ARG A 169 -18.22 14.45 -5.52
CA ARG A 169 -18.45 14.96 -4.15
C ARG A 169 -19.86 14.68 -3.63
N VAL A 170 -20.86 14.73 -4.52
CA VAL A 170 -22.25 14.41 -4.18
C VAL A 170 -22.43 12.90 -4.00
N LEU A 171 -21.72 12.10 -4.79
CA LEU A 171 -21.74 10.64 -4.67
C LEU A 171 -21.02 10.19 -3.39
N SER A 172 -19.85 10.75 -3.06
CA SER A 172 -19.13 10.37 -1.83
C SER A 172 -19.95 10.68 -0.57
N SER A 173 -20.61 11.84 -0.49
CA SER A 173 -21.45 12.19 0.67
C SER A 173 -22.69 11.30 0.80
N VAL A 174 -23.29 10.88 -0.32
CA VAL A 174 -24.39 9.90 -0.33
C VAL A 174 -23.88 8.51 0.11
N LEU A 175 -22.71 8.07 -0.36
CA LEU A 175 -22.13 6.77 -0.03
C LEU A 175 -21.70 6.68 1.44
N GLN A 176 -21.14 7.75 2.01
CA GLN A 176 -20.85 7.86 3.45
C GLN A 176 -22.11 7.75 4.31
N GLY A 177 -23.23 8.33 3.85
CA GLY A 177 -24.52 8.22 4.53
C GLY A 177 -25.10 6.79 4.49
N VAL A 178 -24.90 6.08 3.38
CA VAL A 178 -25.30 4.67 3.24
C VAL A 178 -24.41 3.76 4.07
N GLU A 179 -23.09 3.98 4.12
CA GLU A 179 -22.17 3.18 4.94
C GLU A 179 -22.51 3.27 6.43
N LYS A 180 -22.77 4.47 6.97
CA LYS A 180 -23.23 4.65 8.36
C LYS A 180 -24.51 3.87 8.68
N ALA A 181 -25.39 3.65 7.69
CA ALA A 181 -26.59 2.85 7.84
C ALA A 181 -26.33 1.34 7.74
N VAL A 182 -25.32 0.90 6.97
CA VAL A 182 -24.93 -0.53 6.83
C VAL A 182 -24.03 -0.99 7.98
N GLU A 183 -23.18 -0.12 8.54
CA GLU A 183 -22.43 -0.39 9.78
C GLU A 183 -23.35 -0.66 10.97
N ALA A 184 -24.50 0.02 11.04
CA ALA A 184 -25.54 -0.25 12.04
C ALA A 184 -26.17 -1.66 11.92
N VAL A 185 -25.94 -2.35 10.79
CA VAL A 185 -26.43 -3.71 10.50
C VAL A 185 -25.26 -4.71 10.35
N GLY A 186 -24.02 -4.29 10.64
CA GLY A 186 -22.84 -5.17 10.69
C GLY A 186 -22.22 -5.54 9.33
N GLY A 187 -22.57 -4.84 8.25
CA GLY A 187 -21.94 -5.02 6.93
C GLY A 187 -20.98 -3.88 6.59
N GLN A 188 -19.77 -4.19 6.13
CA GLN A 188 -18.92 -3.21 5.44
C GLN A 188 -18.84 -3.60 3.96
N SER A 189 -19.25 -2.70 3.06
CA SER A 189 -19.10 -2.93 1.61
C SER A 189 -17.78 -2.31 1.16
N GLY A 190 -16.80 -3.14 0.79
CA GLY A 190 -15.52 -2.66 0.27
C GLY A 190 -15.65 -1.74 -0.95
N THR A 191 -16.74 -1.84 -1.70
CA THR A 191 -17.07 -0.92 -2.81
C THR A 191 -17.46 0.48 -2.33
N LEU A 192 -18.18 0.62 -1.21
CA LEU A 192 -18.55 1.92 -0.64
C LEU A 192 -17.31 2.66 -0.13
N ILE A 193 -16.46 1.96 0.63
CA ILE A 193 -15.19 2.47 1.15
C ILE A 193 -14.30 2.95 -0.01
N ALA A 194 -14.15 2.13 -1.05
CA ALA A 194 -13.35 2.46 -2.24
C ALA A 194 -13.89 3.66 -3.05
N MET A 195 -15.16 4.05 -2.86
CA MET A 195 -15.83 5.13 -3.59
C MET A 195 -16.03 6.41 -2.77
N GLY A 196 -15.38 6.54 -1.61
CA GLY A 196 -15.42 7.77 -0.80
C GLY A 196 -16.12 7.63 0.55
N GLY A 197 -16.47 6.40 0.95
CA GLY A 197 -17.11 6.08 2.23
C GLY A 197 -16.16 5.97 3.43
N HIS A 198 -14.84 5.98 3.18
CA HIS A 198 -13.85 5.71 4.21
C HIS A 198 -14.00 6.65 5.43
N PRO A 199 -13.93 6.15 6.69
CA PRO A 199 -13.97 7.00 7.88
C PRO A 199 -12.94 8.14 7.85
N GLU A 200 -13.37 9.36 8.19
CA GLU A 200 -12.53 10.57 8.29
C GLU A 200 -11.71 10.56 9.60
N VAL A 201 -10.80 9.60 9.71
CA VAL A 201 -9.96 9.38 10.89
C VAL A 201 -8.48 9.59 10.60
N HIS A 202 -7.69 9.81 11.64
CA HIS A 202 -6.28 10.14 11.55
C HIS A 202 -5.47 8.97 10.97
N PRO A 203 -4.79 9.14 9.82
CA PRO A 203 -4.19 8.02 9.10
C PRO A 203 -2.98 7.40 9.80
N LEU A 204 -2.24 8.15 10.64
CA LEU A 204 -1.11 7.60 11.37
C LEU A 204 -1.51 6.62 12.50
N GLY A 205 -2.79 6.60 12.89
CA GLY A 205 -3.33 5.64 13.84
C GLY A 205 -3.80 4.33 13.18
N ALA A 206 -3.77 4.24 11.84
CA ALA A 206 -4.23 3.06 11.11
C ALA A 206 -3.17 1.96 11.05
N THR A 207 -3.64 0.71 11.01
CA THR A 207 -2.81 -0.43 10.58
C THR A 207 -2.91 -0.59 9.07
N PHE A 208 -1.76 -0.76 8.41
CA PHE A 208 -1.69 -0.92 6.96
C PHE A 208 -1.28 -2.33 6.58
N PHE A 209 -1.87 -2.91 5.54
CA PHE A 209 -1.67 -4.29 5.12
C PHE A 209 -1.19 -4.36 3.67
N THR A 210 -0.34 -5.34 3.33
CA THR A 210 0.03 -5.57 1.92
C THR A 210 -1.14 -6.03 1.07
N GLN A 211 -2.21 -6.55 1.71
CA GLN A 211 -3.44 -7.14 1.16
C GLN A 211 -3.22 -8.41 0.33
N VAL A 212 -2.15 -8.44 -0.44
CA VAL A 212 -1.72 -9.53 -1.32
C VAL A 212 -0.43 -10.18 -0.78
N PRO A 213 -0.24 -11.48 -1.05
CA PRO A 213 0.90 -12.23 -0.53
C PRO A 213 2.18 -12.01 -1.33
N LEU A 214 3.29 -12.38 -0.69
CA LEU A 214 4.61 -12.50 -1.28
C LEU A 214 5.28 -13.80 -0.83
N ARG A 215 6.26 -14.26 -1.60
CA ARG A 215 7.21 -15.28 -1.16
C ARG A 215 7.97 -14.69 0.02
N TYR A 216 8.20 -15.46 1.07
CA TYR A 216 8.91 -15.06 2.27
C TYR A 216 10.02 -16.06 2.55
N GLY A 217 11.10 -15.98 1.78
CA GLY A 217 12.18 -16.96 1.73
C GLY A 217 11.67 -18.35 1.36
N ASN A 218 11.63 -19.24 2.35
CA ASN A 218 11.11 -20.60 2.22
C ASN A 218 9.58 -20.70 2.32
N TYR A 219 8.87 -19.62 2.66
CA TYR A 219 7.44 -19.62 3.00
C TYR A 219 6.66 -18.61 2.17
N ILE A 220 5.39 -18.42 2.51
CA ILE A 220 4.48 -17.44 1.89
C ILE A 220 3.94 -16.55 3.02
N ALA A 221 3.85 -15.24 2.78
CA ALA A 221 3.38 -14.31 3.80
C ALA A 221 2.55 -13.14 3.25
N LYS A 222 1.71 -12.57 4.13
CA LYS A 222 1.24 -11.18 4.05
C LYS A 222 1.95 -10.37 5.15
N LEU A 223 2.11 -9.06 4.94
CA LEU A 223 2.72 -8.17 5.92
C LEU A 223 1.72 -7.10 6.36
N GLN A 224 1.91 -6.60 7.57
CA GLN A 224 1.24 -5.39 8.05
C GLN A 224 2.23 -4.44 8.73
N LEU A 225 1.89 -3.16 8.72
CA LEU A 225 2.60 -2.08 9.38
C LEU A 225 1.68 -1.48 10.45
N VAL A 226 2.06 -1.60 11.72
CA VAL A 226 1.21 -1.29 12.88
C VAL A 226 1.83 -0.14 13.68
N PRO A 227 1.11 0.96 13.97
CA PRO A 227 1.60 2.00 14.86
C PRO A 227 1.75 1.46 16.29
N VAL A 228 2.83 1.85 16.97
CA VAL A 228 3.19 1.30 18.29
C VAL A 228 3.75 2.34 19.27
N SER A 229 4.15 3.53 18.81
CA SER A 229 4.43 4.63 19.72
C SER A 229 3.13 5.21 20.29
N SER A 230 3.17 5.65 21.56
CA SER A 230 1.98 6.11 22.28
C SER A 230 1.21 7.23 21.57
N ASN A 231 1.94 8.15 20.94
CA ASN A 231 1.36 9.25 20.16
C ASN A 231 0.58 8.75 18.94
N LEU A 232 1.04 7.69 18.27
CA LEU A 232 0.31 7.12 17.13
C LEU A 232 -0.85 6.22 17.56
N VAL A 233 -0.65 5.41 18.61
CA VAL A 233 -1.71 4.56 19.16
C VAL A 233 -2.89 5.41 19.64
N ALA A 234 -2.63 6.57 20.24
CA ALA A 234 -3.68 7.50 20.65
C ALA A 234 -4.51 8.07 19.49
N LEU A 235 -4.02 7.97 18.25
CA LEU A 235 -4.69 8.45 17.04
C LEU A 235 -5.62 7.41 16.39
N GLU A 236 -5.63 6.17 16.89
CA GLU A 236 -6.51 5.12 16.37
C GLU A 236 -7.98 5.57 16.48
N GLY A 237 -8.68 5.58 15.33
CA GLY A 237 -10.07 6.01 15.23
C GLY A 237 -10.32 7.49 15.53
N GLN A 238 -9.29 8.30 15.79
CA GLN A 238 -9.48 9.73 16.09
C GLN A 238 -9.97 10.46 14.85
N PRO A 239 -11.10 11.18 14.91
CA PRO A 239 -11.62 11.92 13.77
C PRO A 239 -10.70 13.09 13.42
N ILE A 240 -10.64 13.44 12.14
CA ILE A 240 -9.99 14.65 11.66
C ILE A 240 -11.04 15.61 11.09
N ASP A 241 -10.94 16.88 11.44
CA ASP A 241 -11.80 17.92 10.87
C ASP A 241 -11.23 18.38 9.53
N LEU A 242 -11.99 18.11 8.46
CA LEU A 242 -11.65 18.40 7.07
C LEU A 242 -12.48 19.56 6.49
N ASP A 243 -13.34 20.21 7.28
CA ASP A 243 -14.15 21.30 6.75
C ASP A 243 -13.29 22.51 6.37
N GLY A 244 -13.47 23.00 5.15
CA GLY A 244 -12.66 24.08 4.57
C GLY A 244 -11.16 23.76 4.41
N LYS A 245 -10.72 22.51 4.62
CA LYS A 245 -9.31 22.12 4.61
C LYS A 245 -9.02 21.13 3.48
N PRO A 246 -8.71 21.63 2.26
CA PRO A 246 -8.48 20.76 1.11
C PRO A 246 -7.30 19.80 1.31
N ASP A 247 -6.36 20.12 2.19
CA ASP A 247 -5.19 19.30 2.58
C ASP A 247 -5.21 18.90 4.07
N GLY A 248 -6.39 18.88 4.70
CA GLY A 248 -6.52 18.66 6.15
C GLY A 248 -5.94 17.33 6.65
N THR A 249 -5.94 16.27 5.83
CA THR A 249 -5.28 15.00 6.18
C THR A 249 -3.77 15.16 6.21
N ARG A 250 -3.20 15.88 5.24
CA ARG A 250 -1.77 16.19 5.20
C ARG A 250 -1.36 17.07 6.38
N GLU A 251 -2.14 18.10 6.68
CA GLU A 251 -1.90 19.00 7.82
C GLU A 251 -1.90 18.22 9.14
N ALA A 252 -2.88 17.35 9.37
CA ALA A 252 -2.96 16.51 10.57
C ALA A 252 -1.72 15.59 10.72
N VAL A 253 -1.28 14.96 9.62
CA VAL A 253 -0.05 14.15 9.62
C VAL A 253 1.17 14.98 9.98
N MET A 254 1.31 16.17 9.37
CA MET A 254 2.42 17.08 9.61
C MET A 254 2.47 17.55 11.07
N ASP A 255 1.33 17.84 11.69
CA ASP A 255 1.25 18.29 13.07
C ASP A 255 1.80 17.25 14.05
N VAL A 256 1.56 15.96 13.79
CA VAL A 256 2.08 14.86 14.63
C VAL A 256 3.58 14.66 14.41
N VAL A 257 4.01 14.46 13.17
CA VAL A 257 5.39 14.04 12.86
C VAL A 257 6.44 15.14 13.06
N ARG A 258 6.01 16.41 13.23
CA ARG A 258 6.90 17.52 13.57
C ARG A 258 7.28 17.56 15.04
N GLN A 259 6.47 16.97 15.91
CA GLN A 259 6.60 17.16 17.36
C GLN A 259 7.32 15.98 18.01
N GLU A 260 6.97 14.76 17.62
CA GLU A 260 7.40 13.56 18.31
C GLU A 260 7.94 12.51 17.34
N PRO A 261 8.90 11.67 17.78
CA PRO A 261 9.22 10.45 17.07
C PRO A 261 7.97 9.59 16.86
N ALA A 262 7.96 8.84 15.77
CA ALA A 262 6.86 7.95 15.43
C ALA A 262 7.42 6.55 15.18
N GLU A 263 6.74 5.52 15.70
CA GLU A 263 7.19 4.15 15.58
C GLU A 263 6.10 3.21 15.04
N TRP A 264 6.52 2.33 14.15
CA TRP A 264 5.69 1.25 13.60
C TRP A 264 6.39 -0.10 13.72
N GLU A 265 5.64 -1.17 13.99
CA GLU A 265 6.11 -2.54 13.78
C GLU A 265 5.76 -3.02 12.38
N LEU A 266 6.76 -3.54 11.68
CA LEU A 266 6.53 -4.39 10.51
C LEU A 266 6.33 -5.82 10.99
N ARG A 267 5.17 -6.39 10.68
CA ARG A 267 4.76 -7.72 11.12
C ARG A 267 4.44 -8.62 9.93
N VAL A 268 4.63 -9.92 10.12
CA VAL A 268 4.49 -10.98 9.12
C VAL A 268 3.43 -11.97 9.57
N GLN A 269 2.48 -12.29 8.69
CA GLN A 269 1.55 -13.40 8.85
C GLN A 269 1.94 -14.49 7.84
N LEU A 270 2.36 -15.65 8.35
CA LEU A 270 2.77 -16.78 7.52
C LEU A 270 1.55 -17.58 7.06
N CYS A 271 1.50 -17.98 5.79
CA CYS A 271 0.49 -18.90 5.27
C CYS A 271 0.64 -20.27 5.93
N VAL A 272 -0.46 -20.82 6.47
CA VAL A 272 -0.49 -22.18 7.06
C VAL A 272 -1.52 -23.09 6.40
N ASP A 273 -2.36 -22.57 5.49
CA ASP A 273 -3.45 -23.28 4.82
C ASP A 273 -3.79 -22.57 3.50
N LEU A 274 -3.48 -23.17 2.35
CA LEU A 274 -3.70 -22.53 1.04
C LEU A 274 -5.18 -22.42 0.64
N GLU A 275 -6.08 -23.20 1.24
CA GLU A 275 -7.51 -23.10 0.95
C GLU A 275 -8.12 -21.89 1.68
N ARG A 276 -7.74 -21.68 2.94
CA ARG A 276 -8.22 -20.57 3.78
C ARG A 276 -7.40 -19.29 3.62
N MET A 277 -6.16 -19.42 3.14
CA MET A 277 -5.21 -18.33 2.95
C MET A 277 -4.71 -18.32 1.49
N PRO A 278 -5.62 -18.13 0.51
CA PRO A 278 -5.30 -18.32 -0.89
C PRO A 278 -4.30 -17.28 -1.41
N VAL A 279 -3.49 -17.70 -2.39
CA VAL A 279 -2.54 -16.83 -3.10
C VAL A 279 -3.21 -16.05 -4.24
N GLU A 280 -4.13 -16.70 -4.96
CA GLU A 280 -4.74 -16.15 -6.17
C GLU A 280 -6.04 -15.36 -5.92
N ASP A 281 -6.61 -15.41 -4.71
CA ASP A 281 -7.77 -14.60 -4.32
C ASP A 281 -7.38 -13.55 -3.26
N ALA A 282 -7.21 -12.31 -3.72
CA ALA A 282 -6.80 -11.19 -2.90
C ALA A 282 -7.93 -10.59 -2.02
N SER A 283 -9.18 -11.01 -2.25
CA SER A 283 -10.35 -10.55 -1.50
C SER A 283 -10.59 -11.33 -0.21
N VAL A 284 -9.89 -12.45 -0.02
CA VAL A 284 -9.99 -13.27 1.18
C VAL A 284 -9.05 -12.76 2.27
N GLU A 285 -9.65 -12.42 3.43
CA GLU A 285 -8.89 -12.13 4.64
C GLU A 285 -8.33 -13.42 5.21
N TRP A 286 -7.04 -13.40 5.53
CA TRP A 286 -6.35 -14.53 6.14
C TRP A 286 -6.65 -14.57 7.65
N PRO A 287 -7.30 -15.62 8.18
CA PRO A 287 -7.76 -15.63 9.57
C PRO A 287 -6.60 -15.49 10.55
N GLN A 288 -6.64 -14.45 11.40
CA GLN A 288 -5.56 -14.14 12.35
C GLN A 288 -5.49 -15.09 13.55
N ASP A 289 -6.60 -15.75 13.86
CA ASP A 289 -6.68 -16.84 14.84
C ASP A 289 -5.97 -18.11 14.35
N LEU A 290 -5.97 -18.35 13.04
CA LEU A 290 -5.25 -19.44 12.40
C LEU A 290 -3.74 -19.16 12.30
N SER A 291 -3.39 -17.93 11.90
CA SER A 291 -2.00 -17.47 11.83
C SER A 291 -1.93 -15.99 12.21
N PRO A 292 -1.35 -15.64 13.37
CA PRO A 292 -1.26 -14.24 13.80
C PRO A 292 -0.14 -13.50 13.07
N PHE A 293 -0.25 -12.18 13.00
CA PHE A 293 0.86 -11.33 12.57
C PHE A 293 1.91 -11.19 13.68
N LEU A 294 3.16 -11.55 13.39
CA LEU A 294 4.27 -11.50 14.33
C LEU A 294 5.32 -10.45 13.91
N PRO A 295 5.87 -9.67 14.86
CA PRO A 295 6.78 -8.57 14.53
C PRO A 295 8.15 -9.09 14.08
N VAL A 296 8.68 -8.49 13.02
CA VAL A 296 10.01 -8.82 12.45
C VAL A 296 10.94 -7.62 12.38
N ALA A 297 10.40 -6.41 12.34
CA ALA A 297 11.18 -5.18 12.36
C ALA A 297 10.43 -4.03 13.05
N ARG A 298 11.18 -3.00 13.44
CA ARG A 298 10.66 -1.73 13.97
C ARG A 298 11.11 -0.61 13.05
N ILE A 299 10.21 0.27 12.64
CA ILE A 299 10.52 1.50 11.94
C ILE A 299 10.37 2.66 12.91
N THR A 300 11.35 3.56 12.92
CA THR A 300 11.34 4.78 13.73
C THR A 300 11.63 5.99 12.83
N THR A 301 10.86 7.05 13.00
CA THR A 301 11.13 8.36 12.39
C THR A 301 11.48 9.36 13.48
N THR A 302 12.37 10.31 13.19
CA THR A 302 12.60 11.48 14.04
C THR A 302 11.64 12.61 13.65
N PRO A 303 11.45 13.62 14.52
CA PRO A 303 10.69 14.81 14.18
C PRO A 303 11.15 15.43 12.86
N GLN A 304 10.22 15.67 11.95
CA GLN A 304 10.48 16.16 10.60
C GLN A 304 9.27 16.90 10.02
N ALA A 305 9.45 17.57 8.87
CA ALA A 305 8.40 18.40 8.29
C ALA A 305 7.12 17.65 7.93
N GLY A 306 7.22 16.35 7.61
CA GLY A 306 6.11 15.49 7.19
C GLY A 306 5.68 15.70 5.74
N TRP A 307 5.71 16.96 5.26
CA TRP A 307 5.50 17.30 3.86
C TRP A 307 6.07 18.70 3.57
N SER A 308 6.62 18.89 2.38
CA SER A 308 7.03 20.18 1.81
C SER A 308 7.20 20.05 0.31
N ASP A 309 7.26 21.15 -0.45
CA ASP A 309 7.55 21.09 -1.88
C ASP A 309 8.90 20.44 -2.20
N ALA A 310 9.87 20.54 -1.29
CA ALA A 310 11.16 19.89 -1.43
C ALA A 310 11.03 18.36 -1.28
N LEU A 311 10.35 17.90 -0.22
CA LEU A 311 10.07 16.48 -0.01
C LEU A 311 9.19 15.90 -1.12
N SER A 312 8.22 16.66 -1.62
CA SER A 312 7.38 16.28 -2.75
C SER A 312 8.22 16.08 -4.01
N ARG A 313 9.09 17.05 -4.36
CA ARG A 313 10.02 16.86 -5.49
C ARG A 313 10.95 15.67 -5.31
N GLU A 314 11.45 15.43 -4.10
CA GLU A 314 12.31 14.29 -3.79
C GLU A 314 11.56 12.95 -3.91
N ILE A 315 10.42 12.80 -3.25
CA ILE A 315 9.75 11.52 -3.04
C ILE A 315 8.57 11.33 -3.99
N ASP A 316 7.73 12.36 -4.16
CA ASP A 316 6.62 12.27 -5.10
C ASP A 316 7.10 12.23 -6.55
N ASP A 317 7.94 13.18 -6.94
CA ASP A 317 8.40 13.27 -8.32
C ASP A 317 9.68 12.49 -8.54
N GLY A 318 10.58 12.42 -7.56
CA GLY A 318 11.90 11.83 -7.72
C GLY A 318 11.98 10.33 -7.41
N MET A 319 10.94 9.69 -6.86
CA MET A 319 10.99 8.26 -6.50
C MET A 319 9.85 7.44 -7.09
N SER A 320 10.13 6.15 -7.30
CA SER A 320 9.13 5.12 -7.57
C SER A 320 9.03 4.15 -6.41
N PHE A 321 7.80 3.76 -6.05
CA PHE A 321 7.54 2.70 -5.09
C PHE A 321 6.88 1.56 -5.86
N ASN A 322 7.56 0.43 -5.99
CA ASN A 322 7.13 -0.68 -6.85
C ASN A 322 7.32 -2.01 -6.11
N PRO A 323 6.27 -2.83 -5.89
CA PRO A 323 6.39 -4.07 -5.13
C PRO A 323 7.35 -5.07 -5.79
N TRP A 324 7.66 -4.90 -7.08
CA TRP A 324 8.65 -5.71 -7.81
C TRP A 324 10.09 -5.19 -7.68
N HIS A 325 10.33 -4.07 -7.00
CA HIS A 325 11.65 -3.75 -6.47
C HIS A 325 11.87 -4.59 -5.21
N ALA A 326 12.11 -5.89 -5.43
CA ALA A 326 12.15 -6.89 -4.36
C ALA A 326 13.30 -7.88 -4.51
N LEU A 327 13.73 -8.43 -3.38
CA LEU A 327 14.54 -9.64 -3.36
C LEU A 327 13.75 -10.80 -3.96
N ALA A 328 14.44 -11.77 -4.56
CA ALA A 328 13.85 -13.03 -4.99
C ALA A 328 13.18 -13.77 -3.81
N ALA A 329 13.74 -13.63 -2.60
CA ALA A 329 13.17 -14.13 -1.36
C ALA A 329 11.86 -13.42 -0.95
N HIS A 330 11.61 -12.21 -1.44
CA HIS A 330 10.41 -11.40 -1.18
C HIS A 330 9.56 -11.18 -2.45
N ARG A 331 9.65 -12.12 -3.41
CA ARG A 331 8.96 -12.02 -4.70
C ARG A 331 7.45 -11.86 -4.51
N PRO A 332 6.81 -10.82 -5.06
CA PRO A 332 5.36 -10.68 -5.06
C PRO A 332 4.65 -11.91 -5.68
N LEU A 333 3.52 -12.34 -5.09
CA LEU A 333 2.78 -13.53 -5.55
C LEU A 333 1.31 -13.21 -5.88
N GLY A 334 0.74 -14.03 -6.77
CA GLY A 334 -0.67 -14.01 -7.14
C GLY A 334 -1.01 -13.07 -8.29
N ASN A 335 -2.18 -13.29 -8.88
CA ASN A 335 -2.69 -12.60 -10.07
C ASN A 335 -2.57 -11.07 -9.98
N VAL A 336 -3.00 -10.49 -8.86
CA VAL A 336 -2.93 -9.03 -8.64
C VAL A 336 -1.48 -8.54 -8.65
N MET A 337 -0.54 -9.24 -8.01
CA MET A 337 0.87 -8.83 -8.02
C MET A 337 1.49 -8.95 -9.40
N ARG A 338 1.19 -10.01 -10.17
CA ARG A 338 1.64 -10.14 -11.57
C ARG A 338 1.16 -8.95 -12.40
N ALA A 339 -0.10 -8.52 -12.25
CA ALA A 339 -0.62 -7.35 -12.94
C ALA A 339 -0.03 -6.01 -12.48
N ARG A 340 0.42 -5.91 -11.23
CA ARG A 340 1.14 -4.72 -10.74
C ARG A 340 2.51 -4.55 -11.40
N LYS A 341 3.18 -5.64 -11.86
CA LYS A 341 4.51 -5.54 -12.48
C LYS A 341 4.54 -4.58 -13.68
N PRO A 342 3.76 -4.80 -14.76
CA PRO A 342 3.75 -3.88 -15.89
C PRO A 342 3.07 -2.53 -15.56
N ALA A 343 2.07 -2.50 -14.68
CA ALA A 343 1.35 -1.27 -14.33
C ALA A 343 2.25 -0.23 -13.64
N TYR A 344 3.04 -0.66 -12.65
CA TYR A 344 3.96 0.24 -11.93
C TYR A 344 5.13 0.68 -12.81
N ALA A 345 5.65 -0.22 -13.65
CA ALA A 345 6.69 0.13 -14.63
C ALA A 345 6.18 1.18 -15.63
N ALA A 346 4.98 0.97 -16.20
CA ALA A 346 4.36 1.91 -17.13
C ALA A 346 4.10 3.29 -16.50
N SER A 347 3.57 3.34 -15.28
CA SER A 347 3.33 4.60 -14.57
C SER A 347 4.62 5.37 -14.30
N SER A 348 5.67 4.66 -13.87
CA SER A 348 6.99 5.24 -13.57
C SER A 348 7.67 5.79 -14.83
N ASN A 349 7.65 5.04 -15.94
CA ASN A 349 8.21 5.46 -17.21
C ASN A 349 7.48 6.69 -17.76
N TYR A 350 6.15 6.67 -17.76
CA TYR A 350 5.34 7.80 -18.22
C TYR A 350 5.64 9.09 -17.44
N ARG A 351 5.72 9.01 -16.11
CA ARG A 351 6.11 10.14 -15.25
C ARG A 351 7.50 10.67 -15.58
N SER A 352 8.48 9.77 -15.71
CA SER A 352 9.87 10.13 -16.02
C SER A 352 9.96 10.90 -17.34
N GLU A 353 9.31 10.36 -18.38
CA GLU A 353 9.29 10.94 -19.72
C GLU A 353 8.55 12.28 -19.75
N ARG A 354 7.33 12.32 -19.18
CA ARG A 354 6.46 13.50 -19.28
C ARG A 354 6.94 14.66 -18.43
N ASN A 355 7.52 14.39 -17.27
CA ASN A 355 8.03 15.45 -16.38
C ASN A 355 9.48 15.85 -16.71
N GLY A 356 10.16 15.13 -17.60
CA GLY A 356 11.56 15.39 -17.95
C GLY A 356 12.54 15.19 -16.79
N CYS A 357 12.15 14.42 -15.77
CA CYS A 357 12.92 14.15 -14.58
C CYS A 357 13.07 12.63 -14.42
N PRO A 358 14.27 12.06 -14.59
CA PRO A 358 14.49 10.65 -14.33
C PRO A 358 14.15 10.32 -12.87
N LEU A 359 13.38 9.25 -12.66
CA LEU A 359 13.13 8.75 -11.32
C LEU A 359 14.44 8.20 -10.73
N HIS A 360 14.74 8.64 -9.52
CA HIS A 360 15.82 8.16 -8.69
C HIS A 360 15.28 7.09 -7.71
N ARG A 361 16.22 6.36 -7.09
CA ARG A 361 16.01 5.09 -6.37
C ARG A 361 14.78 5.05 -5.47
#